data_AF-A0A954ACA0-F1
#
_entry.id   AF-A0A954ACA0-F1
#
_cell.length_a   1.000
_cell.length_b   1.000
_cell.length_c   1.000
_cell.angle_alpha   90.00
_cell.angle_beta   90.00
_cell.angle_gamma   90.00
#
_symmetry.space_group_name_H-M   'P 1'
#
loop_
_entity.id
_entity.type
_entity.pdbx_description
1 polymer ?
#
loop_
_entity_poly.entity_id
_entity_poly.type
_entity_poly.pdbx_seq_one_letter_code
_entity_poly.pdbx_strand_id
1 'polypeptide(L)'
;MSTLLILLVWSGSLVSHDSGASSTPPEKPSVDESRERSRSSRDRAIAYLLESQNPDGSWGGAANATFTDCWSNPETQRSWRVATTGLACMALLEAVDGDWGASDAAQRERGLDAVDRGLDTLIDGASLEQCEDWDLDNMWGYLYGLQGLARALANDRFGPEHRKHAAIRAAAGIH
;
A
#
# COMPACT_ATOMS: atom_id res chain seq x y z
N MET A 1 -49.01 -19.03 20.81
CA MET A 1 -48.10 -19.47 19.73
C MET A 1 -46.71 -19.04 20.15
N SER A 2 -45.89 -20.00 20.60
CA SER A 2 -44.59 -19.77 21.22
C SER A 2 -43.45 -19.95 20.21
N THR A 3 -42.49 -19.03 20.27
CA THR A 3 -41.20 -19.02 19.58
C THR A 3 -40.36 -20.24 20.00
N LEU A 4 -39.74 -20.94 19.05
CA LEU A 4 -38.69 -21.92 19.34
C LEU A 4 -37.45 -21.63 18.50
N LEU A 5 -36.38 -21.23 19.17
CA LEU A 5 -35.03 -21.06 18.65
C LEU A 5 -34.34 -22.43 18.65
N ILE A 6 -33.75 -22.86 17.53
CA ILE A 6 -32.91 -24.07 17.46
C ILE A 6 -31.46 -23.62 17.27
N LEU A 7 -30.62 -23.87 18.27
CA LEU A 7 -29.16 -23.72 18.21
C LEU A 7 -28.56 -25.02 17.63
N LEU A 8 -27.86 -24.90 16.50
CA LEU A 8 -27.03 -25.96 15.92
C LEU A 8 -25.70 -26.05 16.67
N VAL A 9 -25.46 -27.17 17.34
CA VAL A 9 -24.15 -27.56 17.88
C VAL A 9 -23.37 -28.25 16.76
N TRP A 10 -22.27 -27.65 16.34
CA TRP A 10 -21.32 -28.22 15.38
C TRP A 10 -20.31 -29.11 16.12
N SER A 11 -20.36 -30.41 15.88
CA SER A 11 -19.43 -31.40 16.44
C SER A 11 -18.20 -31.56 15.55
N GLY A 12 -17.07 -30.95 15.94
CA GLY A 12 -15.77 -31.16 15.31
C GLY A 12 -15.13 -32.48 15.76
N SER A 13 -14.78 -33.35 14.80
CA SER A 13 -13.98 -34.56 15.03
C SER A 13 -12.55 -34.20 15.45
N LEU A 14 -12.12 -34.73 16.59
CA LEU A 14 -10.76 -34.65 17.11
C LEU A 14 -9.82 -35.59 16.33
N VAL A 15 -8.89 -35.01 15.57
CA VAL A 15 -7.65 -35.69 15.18
C VAL A 15 -6.62 -35.41 16.29
N SER A 16 -6.21 -36.46 17.01
CA SER A 16 -5.14 -36.37 18.01
C SER A 16 -3.81 -36.06 17.32
N HIS A 17 -3.35 -34.82 17.43
CA HIS A 17 -1.94 -34.47 17.20
C HIS A 17 -1.15 -34.71 18.49
N ASP A 18 0.01 -35.33 18.33
CA ASP A 18 1.00 -35.63 19.35
C ASP A 18 1.36 -34.39 20.19
N SER A 19 1.08 -34.47 21.49
CA SER A 19 1.17 -33.38 22.47
C SER A 19 2.61 -33.17 22.94
N GLY A 20 3.48 -32.73 22.04
CA GLY A 20 4.85 -32.27 22.35
C GLY A 20 5.00 -30.75 22.46
N ALA A 21 3.92 -29.99 22.29
CA ALA A 21 3.97 -28.53 22.40
C ALA A 21 3.84 -28.10 23.86
N SER A 22 4.87 -27.41 24.37
CA SER A 22 4.80 -26.69 25.65
C SER A 22 3.51 -25.87 25.72
N SER A 23 2.74 -26.06 26.79
CA SER A 23 1.45 -25.39 27.03
C SER A 23 1.60 -23.94 27.49
N THR A 24 2.83 -23.44 27.63
CA THR A 24 3.08 -22.05 27.98
C THR A 24 2.97 -21.18 26.73
N PRO A 25 2.06 -20.17 26.69
CA PRO A 25 2.06 -19.19 25.62
C PRO A 25 3.45 -18.57 25.49
N PRO A 26 3.95 -18.32 24.26
CA PRO A 26 5.25 -17.68 24.09
C PRO A 26 5.26 -16.35 24.85
N GLU A 27 6.33 -16.13 25.62
CA GLU A 27 6.53 -14.88 26.35
C GLU A 27 6.51 -13.71 25.36
N LYS A 28 5.80 -12.64 25.71
CA LYS A 28 5.75 -11.45 24.86
C LYS A 28 7.14 -10.82 24.83
N PRO A 29 7.65 -10.42 23.65
CA PRO A 29 8.92 -9.73 23.56
C PRO A 29 8.87 -8.44 24.38
N SER A 30 10.04 -8.03 24.89
CA SER A 30 10.19 -6.73 25.53
C SER A 30 9.86 -5.58 24.57
N VAL A 31 9.66 -4.38 25.13
CA VAL A 31 9.40 -3.18 24.32
C VAL A 31 10.58 -2.89 23.38
N ASP A 32 11.81 -3.09 23.83
CA ASP A 32 13.01 -2.79 23.04
C ASP A 32 13.20 -3.80 21.91
N GLU A 33 13.03 -5.10 22.18
CA GLU A 33 13.03 -6.14 21.14
C GLU A 33 11.93 -5.90 20.09
N SER A 34 10.74 -5.48 20.54
CA SER A 34 9.63 -5.13 19.64
C SER A 34 10.00 -3.95 18.73
N ARG A 35 10.65 -2.91 19.29
CA ARG A 35 11.11 -1.74 18.51
C ARG A 35 12.19 -2.11 17.50
N GLU A 36 13.15 -2.93 17.88
CA GLU A 36 14.19 -3.42 16.97
C GLU A 36 13.62 -4.26 15.84
N ARG A 37 12.68 -5.16 16.15
CA ARG A 37 12.01 -5.97 15.14
C ARG A 37 11.17 -5.14 14.18
N SER A 38 10.51 -4.08 14.67
CA SER A 38 9.79 -3.12 13.84
C SER A 38 10.72 -2.36 12.90
N ARG A 39 11.86 -1.86 13.40
CA ARG A 39 12.88 -1.18 12.57
C ARG A 39 13.44 -2.10 11.48
N SER A 40 13.84 -3.32 11.85
CA SER A 40 14.35 -4.30 10.88
C SER A 40 13.31 -4.68 9.82
N SER A 41 12.05 -4.86 10.22
CA SER A 41 10.97 -5.18 9.28
C SER A 41 10.69 -4.04 8.32
N ARG A 42 10.72 -2.80 8.81
CA ARG A 42 10.62 -1.62 7.97
C ARG A 42 11.77 -1.50 6.98
N ASP A 43 13.01 -1.66 7.41
CA ASP A 43 14.16 -1.48 6.51
C ASP A 43 14.10 -2.49 5.34
N ARG A 44 13.62 -3.71 5.63
CA ARG A 44 13.32 -4.72 4.59
C ARG A 44 12.14 -4.30 3.70
N ALA A 45 11.10 -3.70 4.25
CA ALA A 45 9.96 -3.22 3.47
C ALA A 45 10.37 -2.08 2.51
N ILE A 46 11.18 -1.13 2.98
CA ILE A 46 11.73 -0.06 2.14
C ILE A 46 12.59 -0.66 1.03
N ALA A 47 13.51 -1.58 1.36
CA ALA A 47 14.33 -2.25 0.36
C ALA A 47 13.47 -2.96 -0.69
N TYR A 48 12.45 -3.71 -0.25
CA TYR A 48 11.50 -4.37 -1.14
C TYR A 48 10.77 -3.37 -2.06
N LEU A 49 10.28 -2.24 -1.54
CA LEU A 49 9.62 -1.23 -2.38
C LEU A 49 10.57 -0.65 -3.43
N LEU A 50 11.82 -0.34 -3.06
CA LEU A 50 12.81 0.18 -3.99
C LEU A 50 13.20 -0.83 -5.07
N GLU A 51 13.25 -2.12 -4.72
CA GLU A 51 13.63 -3.21 -5.64
C GLU A 51 12.47 -3.68 -6.53
N SER A 52 11.22 -3.54 -6.06
CA SER A 52 10.03 -4.01 -6.77
C SER A 52 9.33 -2.94 -7.63
N GLN A 53 9.84 -1.71 -7.65
CA GLN A 53 9.27 -0.65 -8.49
C GLN A 53 9.42 -1.01 -9.97
N ASN A 54 8.34 -0.90 -10.73
CA ASN A 54 8.34 -1.17 -12.16
C ASN A 54 9.21 -0.15 -12.92
N PRO A 55 9.66 -0.47 -14.15
CA PRO A 55 10.45 0.46 -14.97
C PRO A 55 9.76 1.80 -15.25
N ASP A 56 8.43 1.81 -15.33
CA ASP A 56 7.59 3.01 -15.51
C ASP A 56 7.38 3.82 -14.22
N GLY A 57 7.92 3.34 -13.09
CA GLY A 57 7.79 3.99 -11.78
C GLY A 57 6.58 3.54 -10.97
N SER A 58 5.68 2.73 -11.51
CA SER A 58 4.51 2.26 -10.76
C SER A 58 4.87 1.12 -9.79
N TRP A 59 3.95 0.81 -8.88
CA TRP A 59 3.96 -0.45 -8.13
C TRP A 59 2.72 -1.29 -8.43
N GLY A 60 2.88 -2.61 -8.35
CA GLY A 60 1.82 -3.57 -8.64
C GLY A 60 1.57 -3.76 -10.13
N GLY A 61 0.35 -4.18 -10.47
CA GLY A 61 -0.06 -4.58 -11.81
C GLY A 61 -0.20 -6.10 -11.96
N ALA A 62 -0.95 -6.52 -12.98
CA ALA A 62 -1.22 -7.93 -13.24
C ALA A 62 0.06 -8.66 -13.68
N ALA A 63 0.77 -9.26 -12.71
CA ALA A 63 2.00 -10.02 -12.97
C ALA A 63 1.78 -11.27 -13.84
N ASN A 64 0.54 -11.78 -13.92
CA ASN A 64 0.09 -12.83 -14.83
C ASN A 64 -1.31 -12.47 -15.32
N ALA A 65 -1.39 -11.77 -16.45
CA ALA A 65 -2.64 -11.34 -17.08
C ALA A 65 -3.37 -12.49 -17.82
N THR A 66 -3.39 -13.69 -17.25
CA THR A 66 -4.47 -14.61 -17.57
C THR A 66 -5.69 -13.99 -16.91
N PHE A 67 -6.50 -13.25 -17.66
CA PHE A 67 -7.80 -12.72 -17.24
C PHE A 67 -8.78 -13.89 -17.00
N THR A 68 -8.38 -14.85 -16.16
CA THR A 68 -9.21 -15.98 -15.71
C THR A 68 -10.13 -15.56 -14.57
N ASP A 69 -9.87 -14.40 -13.97
CA ASP A 69 -10.79 -13.82 -13.01
C ASP A 69 -11.89 -13.09 -13.78
N CYS A 70 -13.11 -13.62 -13.72
CA CYS A 70 -14.28 -13.07 -14.42
C CYS A 70 -14.77 -11.74 -13.82
N TRP A 71 -14.08 -11.22 -12.82
CA TRP A 71 -14.48 -10.06 -12.01
C TRP A 71 -13.56 -8.85 -12.16
N SER A 72 -12.59 -8.84 -13.07
CA SER A 72 -11.75 -7.65 -13.32
C SER A 72 -11.66 -7.29 -14.79
N ASN A 73 -11.60 -5.99 -15.07
CA ASN A 73 -11.37 -5.44 -16.41
C ASN A 73 -10.09 -4.57 -16.42
N PRO A 74 -9.65 -4.07 -17.59
CA PRO A 74 -8.44 -3.26 -17.66
C PRO A 74 -8.45 -2.00 -16.76
N GLU A 75 -9.60 -1.34 -16.61
CA GLU A 75 -9.73 -0.15 -15.75
C GLU A 75 -9.66 -0.49 -14.26
N THR A 76 -10.20 -1.64 -13.84
CA THR A 76 -9.98 -2.18 -12.49
C THR A 76 -8.49 -2.37 -12.22
N GLN A 77 -7.78 -3.00 -13.15
CA GLN A 77 -6.33 -3.24 -13.00
C GLN A 77 -5.52 -1.94 -12.99
N ARG A 78 -5.93 -0.94 -13.77
CA ARG A 78 -5.34 0.41 -13.76
C ARG A 78 -5.58 1.08 -12.40
N SER A 79 -6.80 1.02 -11.90
CA SER A 79 -7.20 1.61 -10.61
C SER A 79 -6.41 1.02 -9.45
N TRP A 80 -6.26 -0.31 -9.39
CA TRP A 80 -5.45 -0.98 -8.37
C TRP A 80 -3.97 -0.64 -8.48
N ARG A 81 -3.43 -0.45 -9.69
CA ARG A 81 -2.04 -0.01 -9.88
C ARG A 81 -1.84 1.41 -9.35
N VAL A 82 -2.75 2.34 -9.65
CA VAL A 82 -2.72 3.71 -9.10
C VAL A 82 -2.80 3.67 -7.57
N ALA A 83 -3.73 2.89 -7.02
CA ALA A 83 -3.89 2.72 -5.58
C ALA A 83 -2.62 2.18 -4.90
N THR A 84 -2.04 1.12 -5.46
CA THR A 84 -0.83 0.47 -4.94
C THR A 84 0.36 1.42 -5.01
N THR A 85 0.48 2.16 -6.11
CA THR A 85 1.52 3.20 -6.26
C THR A 85 1.34 4.30 -5.22
N GLY A 86 0.09 4.72 -4.95
CA GLY A 86 -0.22 5.70 -3.91
C GLY A 86 0.24 5.23 -2.54
N LEU A 87 -0.09 4.00 -2.16
CA LEU A 87 0.35 3.37 -0.91
C LEU A 87 1.88 3.32 -0.79
N ALA A 88 2.57 2.90 -1.86
CA ALA A 88 4.03 2.83 -1.89
C ALA A 88 4.67 4.22 -1.73
N CYS A 89 4.17 5.23 -2.45
CA CYS A 89 4.64 6.61 -2.33
C CYS A 89 4.46 7.14 -0.91
N MET A 90 3.29 6.91 -0.30
CA MET A 90 3.02 7.34 1.08
C MET A 90 3.96 6.66 2.08
N ALA A 91 4.19 5.34 1.93
CA ALA A 91 5.10 4.61 2.80
C ALA A 91 6.56 5.09 2.67
N LEU A 92 7.01 5.38 1.45
CA LEU A 92 8.35 5.91 1.20
C LEU A 92 8.50 7.34 1.75
N LEU A 93 7.52 8.22 1.52
CA LEU A 93 7.50 9.58 2.08
C LEU A 93 7.58 9.56 3.62
N GLU A 94 6.75 8.72 4.26
CA GLU A 94 6.79 8.58 5.71
C GLU A 94 8.12 8.02 6.21
N ALA A 95 8.71 7.09 5.45
CA ALA A 95 10.03 6.54 5.76
C ALA A 95 11.18 7.54 5.60
N VAL A 96 11.06 8.58 4.77
CA VAL A 96 12.15 9.56 4.59
C VAL A 96 12.02 10.80 5.46
N ASP A 97 10.81 11.13 5.90
CA ASP A 97 10.52 12.33 6.70
C ASP A 97 10.26 12.05 8.18
N GLY A 98 9.87 10.82 8.55
CA GLY A 98 9.47 10.50 9.92
C GLY A 98 10.62 10.47 10.92
N ASP A 99 10.31 10.69 12.21
CA ASP A 99 11.25 10.54 13.35
C ASP A 99 11.91 9.16 13.41
N TRP A 100 11.21 8.16 12.85
CA TRP A 100 11.66 6.79 12.77
C TRP A 100 12.30 6.47 11.41
N GLY A 101 12.51 7.46 10.53
CA GLY A 101 12.86 7.38 9.11
C GLY A 101 14.23 6.76 8.76
N ALA A 102 14.55 6.69 7.47
CA ALA A 102 15.74 6.02 6.98
C ALA A 102 16.99 6.68 7.59
N SER A 103 17.82 5.86 8.24
CA SER A 103 19.00 6.29 8.98
C SER A 103 20.10 6.85 8.07
N ASP A 104 20.04 6.49 6.79
CA ASP A 104 21.03 6.80 5.77
C ASP A 104 20.48 7.79 4.73
N ALA A 105 21.23 8.87 4.50
CA ALA A 105 20.90 9.89 3.51
C ALA A 105 20.79 9.31 2.09
N ALA A 106 21.60 8.30 1.74
CA ALA A 106 21.53 7.70 0.41
C ALA A 106 20.24 6.90 0.22
N GLN A 107 19.79 6.17 1.24
CA GLN A 107 18.49 5.49 1.21
C GLN A 107 17.33 6.48 1.14
N ARG A 108 17.43 7.62 1.83
CA ARG A 108 16.44 8.71 1.75
C ARG A 108 16.32 9.26 0.34
N GLU A 109 17.44 9.60 -0.31
CA GLU A 109 17.42 10.12 -1.69
C GLU A 109 16.83 9.08 -2.65
N ARG A 110 17.23 7.80 -2.54
CA ARG A 110 16.63 6.72 -3.35
C ARG A 110 15.13 6.59 -3.15
N GLY A 111 14.65 6.78 -1.92
CA GLY A 111 13.22 6.81 -1.60
C GLY A 111 12.50 7.95 -2.28
N LEU A 112 13.04 9.17 -2.20
CA LEU A 112 12.47 10.35 -2.86
C LEU A 112 12.48 10.24 -4.39
N ASP A 113 13.54 9.69 -4.98
CA ASP A 113 13.61 9.45 -6.43
C ASP A 113 12.61 8.38 -6.88
N ALA A 114 12.40 7.33 -6.06
CA ALA A 114 11.36 6.34 -6.31
C ALA A 114 9.96 6.97 -6.24
N VAL A 115 9.69 7.82 -5.25
CA VAL A 115 8.43 8.58 -5.16
C VAL A 115 8.26 9.46 -6.39
N ASP A 116 9.30 10.21 -6.79
CA ASP A 116 9.23 11.09 -7.95
C ASP A 116 8.80 10.33 -9.21
N ARG A 117 9.35 9.14 -9.46
CA ARG A 117 8.89 8.29 -10.58
C ARG A 117 7.45 7.81 -10.40
N GLY A 118 7.07 7.40 -9.18
CA GLY A 118 5.70 6.96 -8.89
C GLY A 118 4.64 8.06 -9.08
N LEU A 119 5.01 9.32 -8.89
CA LEU A 119 4.09 10.45 -9.10
C LEU A 119 3.57 10.54 -10.54
N ASP A 120 4.29 10.04 -11.55
CA ASP A 120 3.80 10.03 -12.93
C ASP A 120 2.55 9.15 -13.06
N THR A 121 2.54 7.99 -12.39
CA THR A 121 1.38 7.10 -12.35
C THR A 121 0.22 7.74 -11.58
N LEU A 122 0.50 8.48 -10.51
CA LEU A 122 -0.56 9.14 -9.72
C LEU A 122 -1.18 10.33 -10.45
N ILE A 123 -0.38 11.10 -11.17
CA ILE A 123 -0.86 12.22 -12.01
C ILE A 123 -1.72 11.68 -13.15
N ASP A 124 -1.28 10.62 -13.83
CA ASP A 124 -2.10 9.96 -14.86
C ASP A 124 -3.39 9.35 -14.27
N GLY A 125 -3.31 8.81 -13.05
CA GLY A 125 -4.45 8.27 -12.31
C GLY A 125 -5.51 9.29 -11.90
N ALA A 126 -5.31 10.59 -12.12
CA ALA A 126 -6.33 11.61 -11.86
C ALA A 126 -7.52 11.53 -12.83
N SER A 127 -7.38 10.80 -13.94
CA SER A 127 -8.43 10.60 -14.95
C SER A 127 -8.94 9.15 -15.00
N LEU A 128 -8.95 8.42 -13.89
CA LEU A 128 -9.46 7.06 -13.84
C LEU A 128 -10.95 7.01 -14.21
N GLU A 129 -11.33 6.08 -15.07
CA GLU A 129 -12.74 5.91 -15.42
C GLU A 129 -13.43 4.97 -14.43
N GLN A 130 -14.75 5.01 -14.39
CA GLN A 130 -15.51 4.01 -13.64
C GLN A 130 -15.36 2.66 -14.34
N CYS A 131 -15.01 1.62 -13.57
CA CYS A 131 -14.74 0.31 -14.13
C CYS A 131 -16.01 -0.34 -14.69
N GLU A 132 -17.12 -0.35 -13.92
CA GLU A 132 -18.44 -0.89 -14.28
C GLU A 132 -19.53 -0.22 -13.42
N ASP A 133 -20.81 -0.38 -13.78
CA ASP A 133 -21.93 0.22 -13.01
C ASP A 133 -22.08 -0.32 -11.58
N TRP A 134 -21.64 -1.56 -11.34
CA TRP A 134 -21.79 -2.25 -10.05
C TRP A 134 -20.50 -2.28 -9.21
N ASP A 135 -19.37 -1.85 -9.78
CA ASP A 135 -18.06 -1.85 -9.13
C ASP A 135 -17.45 -0.45 -9.12
N LEU A 136 -16.86 -0.08 -7.99
CA LEU A 136 -16.27 1.23 -7.73
C LEU A 136 -14.77 1.10 -7.43
N ASP A 137 -14.09 0.15 -8.05
CA ASP A 137 -12.65 -0.08 -7.90
C ASP A 137 -11.80 1.17 -8.14
N ASN A 138 -12.24 2.05 -9.03
CA ASN A 138 -11.61 3.36 -9.28
C ASN A 138 -11.53 4.24 -8.03
N MET A 139 -12.44 4.07 -7.06
CA MET A 139 -12.39 4.78 -5.78
C MET A 139 -11.12 4.49 -4.98
N TRP A 140 -10.56 3.27 -5.08
CA TRP A 140 -9.28 2.97 -4.42
C TRP A 140 -8.13 3.75 -5.06
N GLY A 141 -8.13 3.84 -6.40
CA GLY A 141 -7.18 4.64 -7.15
C GLY A 141 -7.26 6.11 -6.78
N TYR A 142 -8.48 6.67 -6.75
CA TYR A 142 -8.70 8.05 -6.32
C TYR A 142 -8.28 8.31 -4.88
N LEU A 143 -8.71 7.48 -3.92
CA LEU A 143 -8.44 7.69 -2.51
C LEU A 143 -6.94 7.68 -2.21
N TYR A 144 -6.25 6.62 -2.61
CA TYR A 144 -4.82 6.47 -2.28
C TYR A 144 -3.93 7.28 -3.21
N GLY A 145 -4.34 7.49 -4.47
CA GLY A 145 -3.64 8.37 -5.39
C GLY A 145 -3.66 9.82 -4.93
N LEU A 146 -4.85 10.36 -4.59
CA LEU A 146 -4.99 11.71 -4.05
C LEU A 146 -4.20 11.89 -2.76
N GLN A 147 -4.28 10.94 -1.83
CA GLN A 147 -3.54 11.02 -0.58
C GLN A 147 -2.02 10.97 -0.81
N GLY A 148 -1.55 10.20 -1.79
CA GLY A 148 -0.14 10.19 -2.23
C GLY A 148 0.29 11.54 -2.77
N LEU A 149 -0.50 12.14 -3.68
CA LEU A 149 -0.25 13.48 -4.23
C LEU A 149 -0.23 14.56 -3.13
N ALA A 150 -1.18 14.51 -2.19
CA ALA A 150 -1.26 15.46 -1.08
C ALA A 150 -0.04 15.38 -0.16
N ARG A 151 0.41 14.16 0.17
CA ARG A 151 1.63 13.96 0.97
C ARG A 151 2.89 14.41 0.22
N ALA A 152 2.94 14.20 -1.10
CA ALA A 152 4.05 14.73 -1.90
C ALA A 152 4.09 16.26 -1.83
N LEU A 153 2.96 16.95 -2.02
CA LEU A 153 2.91 18.42 -1.91
C LEU A 153 3.30 18.96 -0.52
N ALA A 154 3.13 18.15 0.52
CA ALA A 154 3.54 18.50 1.89
C ALA A 154 5.05 18.27 2.14
N ASN A 155 5.73 17.53 1.26
CA ASN A 155 7.16 17.26 1.37
C ASN A 155 7.98 18.31 0.60
N ASP A 156 9.02 18.85 1.25
CA ASP A 156 9.84 19.93 0.71
C ASP A 156 10.47 19.61 -0.66
N ARG A 157 10.80 18.33 -0.94
CA ARG A 157 11.35 17.88 -2.23
C ARG A 157 10.41 18.19 -3.40
N PHE A 158 9.10 18.13 -3.17
CA PHE A 158 8.07 18.33 -4.20
C PHE A 158 7.35 19.68 -4.03
N GLY A 159 8.00 20.63 -3.34
CA GLY A 159 7.54 22.01 -3.20
C GLY A 159 7.47 22.80 -4.53
N PRO A 160 7.18 24.11 -4.48
CA PRO A 160 6.83 24.92 -5.66
C PRO A 160 7.83 24.90 -6.82
N GLU A 161 9.13 24.75 -6.51
CA GLU A 161 10.21 24.72 -7.49
C GLU A 161 10.38 23.36 -8.17
N HIS A 162 9.71 22.31 -7.67
CA HIS A 162 9.82 20.99 -8.26
C HIS A 162 9.11 20.93 -9.62
N ARG A 163 9.76 20.33 -10.62
CA ARG A 163 9.27 20.27 -12.02
C ARG A 163 7.86 19.69 -12.18
N LYS A 164 7.43 18.81 -11.27
CA LYS A 164 6.10 18.20 -11.27
C LYS A 164 5.07 18.92 -10.40
N HIS A 165 5.45 19.96 -9.64
CA HIS A 165 4.58 20.58 -8.65
C HIS A 165 3.23 21.03 -9.21
N ALA A 166 3.25 21.76 -10.33
CA ALA A 166 2.03 22.22 -10.99
C ALA A 166 1.12 21.06 -11.45
N ALA A 167 1.72 19.97 -11.97
CA ALA A 167 0.98 18.78 -12.40
C ALA A 167 0.37 18.03 -11.20
N ILE A 168 1.10 17.92 -10.08
CA ILE A 168 0.60 17.31 -8.84
C ILE A 168 -0.60 18.11 -8.31
N ARG A 169 -0.50 19.45 -8.29
CA ARG A 169 -1.62 20.33 -7.87
C ARG A 169 -2.85 20.15 -8.75
N ALA A 170 -2.66 20.16 -10.07
CA ALA A 170 -3.75 19.96 -11.03
C ALA A 170 -4.42 18.59 -10.85
N ALA A 171 -3.63 17.52 -10.71
CA ALA A 171 -4.11 16.17 -10.46
C ALA A 171 -4.86 16.05 -9.12
N ALA A 172 -4.45 16.82 -8.11
CA ALA A 172 -5.12 16.89 -6.81
C ALA A 172 -6.35 17.83 -6.79
N GLY A 173 -6.70 18.46 -7.91
CA GLY A 173 -7.83 19.40 -8.01
C GLY A 173 -7.59 20.74 -7.30
N ILE A 174 -6.34 21.14 -7.10
CA ILE A 174 -5.96 22.38 -6.42
C ILE A 174 -5.52 23.42 -7.45
N HIS A 175 -6.34 24.45 -7.65
CA HIS A 175 -6.04 25.58 -8.55
C HIS A 175 -5.26 26.71 -7.85
#